data_AF-A0A0S9PRE5-F1
#
_entry.id   AF-A0A0S9PRE5-F1
#
_cell.length_a   1.000
_cell.length_b   1.000
_cell.length_c   1.000
_cell.angle_alpha   90.00
_cell.angle_beta   90.00
_cell.angle_gamma   90.00
#
_symmetry.space_group_name_H-M   'P 1'
#
loop_
_entity.id
_entity.type
_entity.pdbx_description
1 polymer ?
#
loop_
_entity_poly.entity_id
_entity_poly.type
_entity_poly.pdbx_seq_one_letter_code
_entity_poly.pdbx_strand_id
1 'polypeptide(L)'
;MIRIIKHILVEPTADQLPRLRRIQAAVLARFPDATSEIVPGLLDDDLVVEVRLPLLHLMAWRGARDAWGDFRQAGDGTPPDHVGTARDAGPD
;
A
#
# COMPACT_ATOMS: atom_id res chain seq x y z
N MET A 1 -10.74 -25.34 0.91
CA MET A 1 -10.84 -23.95 0.41
C MET A 1 -9.46 -23.53 -0.09
N ILE A 2 -9.33 -23.14 -1.36
CA ILE A 2 -8.03 -22.80 -1.96
C ILE A 2 -7.70 -21.33 -1.66
N ARG A 3 -6.46 -21.07 -1.23
CA ARG A 3 -5.92 -19.73 -1.00
C ARG A 3 -4.67 -19.50 -1.84
N ILE A 4 -4.45 -18.24 -2.21
CA ILE A 4 -3.22 -17.76 -2.84
C ILE A 4 -2.38 -17.03 -1.80
N ILE A 5 -1.06 -17.13 -1.94
CA ILE A 5 -0.10 -16.41 -1.11
C ILE A 5 0.60 -15.38 -1.99
N LYS A 6 0.76 -14.16 -1.46
CA LYS A 6 1.46 -13.06 -2.12
C LYS A 6 2.43 -12.43 -1.15
N HIS A 7 3.69 -12.38 -1.53
CA HIS A 7 4.73 -11.63 -0.82
C HIS A 7 4.84 -10.24 -1.46
N ILE A 8 4.73 -9.21 -0.64
CA ILE A 8 5.02 -7.83 -1.03
C ILE A 8 6.39 -7.50 -0.47
N LEU A 9 7.35 -7.30 -1.38
CA LEU A 9 8.70 -6.90 -1.06
C LEU A 9 8.79 -5.37 -1.07
N VAL A 10 9.52 -4.83 -0.11
CA VAL A 10 9.84 -3.40 0.00
C VAL A 10 11.34 -3.29 0.08
N GLU A 11 11.92 -2.33 -0.63
CA GLU A 11 13.36 -2.05 -0.53
C GLU A 11 13.76 -1.80 0.92
N PRO A 12 14.79 -2.49 1.44
CA PRO A 12 15.27 -2.31 2.80
C PRO A 12 15.70 -0.87 3.04
N THR A 13 15.14 -0.28 4.08
CA THR A 13 15.46 1.07 4.55
C THR A 13 15.45 1.06 6.08
N ALA A 14 16.11 2.04 6.70
CA ALA A 14 16.19 2.15 8.16
C ALA A 14 14.81 2.11 8.85
N ASP A 15 13.77 2.61 8.19
CA ASP A 15 12.39 2.68 8.69
C ASP A 15 11.40 1.83 7.85
N GLN A 16 11.79 0.61 7.48
CA GLN A 16 10.92 -0.27 6.67
C GLN A 16 9.64 -0.73 7.39
N LEU A 17 9.67 -0.89 8.72
CA LEU A 17 8.55 -1.42 9.51
C LEU A 17 7.26 -0.59 9.40
N PRO A 18 7.29 0.75 9.60
CA PRO A 18 6.12 1.61 9.37
C PRO A 18 5.56 1.52 7.94
N ARG A 19 6.43 1.37 6.92
CA ARG A 19 6.00 1.20 5.53
C ARG A 19 5.29 -0.14 5.33
N LEU A 20 5.84 -1.23 5.87
CA LEU A 20 5.23 -2.57 5.82
C LEU A 20 3.87 -2.60 6.53
N ARG A 21 3.72 -1.91 7.67
CA ARG A 21 2.43 -1.80 8.38
C ARG A 21 1.38 -1.02 7.57
N ARG A 22 1.77 0.06 6.89
CA ARG A 22 0.85 0.79 5.98
C ARG A 22 0.38 -0.09 4.82
N ILE A 23 1.29 -0.86 4.23
CA ILE A 23 0.95 -1.83 3.18
C ILE A 23 -0.02 -2.88 3.72
N GLN A 24 0.26 -3.44 4.91
CA GLN A 24 -0.61 -4.40 5.57
C GLN A 24 -2.04 -3.84 5.76
N ALA A 25 -2.14 -2.60 6.25
CA ALA A 25 -3.43 -1.93 6.44
C ALA A 25 -4.17 -1.70 5.12
N ALA A 26 -3.48 -1.26 4.06
CA ALA A 26 -4.07 -1.05 2.74
C ALA A 26 -4.62 -2.36 2.14
N VAL A 27 -3.89 -3.46 2.30
CA VAL A 27 -4.33 -4.79 1.85
C VAL A 27 -5.57 -5.23 2.61
N LEU A 28 -5.56 -5.16 3.95
CA LEU A 28 -6.69 -5.58 4.77
C LEU A 28 -7.95 -4.71 4.55
N ALA A 29 -7.77 -3.43 4.27
CA ALA A 29 -8.88 -2.55 3.89
C ALA A 29 -9.51 -2.94 2.55
N ARG A 30 -8.70 -3.40 1.58
CA ARG A 30 -9.18 -3.80 0.25
C ARG A 30 -9.77 -5.21 0.21
N PHE A 31 -9.22 -6.11 1.03
CA PHE A 31 -9.58 -7.53 1.11
C PHE A 31 -9.83 -7.91 2.58
N PRO A 32 -11.05 -7.67 3.12
CA PRO A 32 -11.35 -7.89 4.54
C PRO A 32 -11.27 -9.35 5.00
N ASP A 33 -11.34 -10.31 4.07
CA ASP A 33 -11.20 -11.74 4.30
C ASP A 33 -9.75 -12.25 4.13
N ALA A 34 -8.80 -11.34 3.87
CA ALA A 34 -7.38 -11.63 3.84
C ALA A 34 -6.82 -11.85 5.25
N THR A 35 -5.80 -12.70 5.37
CA THR A 35 -4.88 -12.66 6.51
C THR A 35 -3.53 -12.12 6.05
N SER A 36 -2.82 -11.45 6.95
CA SER A 36 -1.51 -10.90 6.62
C SER A 36 -0.55 -10.93 7.81
N GLU A 37 0.73 -11.18 7.52
CA GLU A 37 1.82 -11.22 8.50
C GLU A 37 3.04 -10.50 7.91
N ILE A 38 3.86 -9.90 8.77
CA ILE A 38 5.19 -9.41 8.39
C ILE A 38 6.16 -10.52 8.76
N VAL A 39 6.85 -11.06 7.75
CA VAL A 39 7.74 -12.22 7.90
C VAL A 39 9.12 -11.91 7.32
N PRO A 40 10.18 -12.62 7.75
CA PRO A 40 11.49 -12.52 7.10
C PRO A 40 11.41 -12.82 5.61
N GLY A 41 12.18 -12.08 4.82
CA GLY A 41 12.33 -12.26 3.38
C GLY A 41 13.28 -13.40 3.01
N LEU A 42 13.64 -13.46 1.72
CA LEU A 42 14.60 -14.45 1.21
C LEU A 42 16.06 -14.07 1.49
N LEU A 43 16.34 -12.78 1.67
CA LEU A 43 17.66 -12.25 1.98
C LEU A 43 17.75 -11.91 3.48
N ASP A 44 18.98 -11.86 3.99
CA ASP A 44 19.25 -11.43 5.35
C ASP A 44 18.77 -9.97 5.54
N ASP A 45 18.12 -9.70 6.67
CA ASP A 45 17.54 -8.40 7.07
C ASP A 45 16.32 -7.89 6.25
N ASP A 46 15.87 -8.64 5.24
CA ASP A 46 14.64 -8.33 4.51
C ASP A 46 13.40 -8.67 5.33
N LEU A 47 12.39 -7.79 5.25
CA LEU A 47 11.04 -8.04 5.75
C LEU A 47 10.04 -7.92 4.61
N VAL A 48 9.10 -8.87 4.54
CA VAL A 48 8.04 -8.89 3.53
C VAL A 48 6.67 -8.93 4.19
N VAL A 49 5.67 -8.36 3.53
CA VAL A 49 4.27 -8.59 3.92
C VAL A 49 3.79 -9.84 3.18
N GLU A 50 3.56 -10.93 3.92
CA GLU A 50 2.87 -12.11 3.40
C GLU A 50 1.36 -11.89 3.52
N VAL A 51 0.66 -12.04 2.40
CA VAL A 51 -0.78 -11.92 2.30
C VAL A 51 -1.37 -13.23 1.82
N ARG A 52 -2.37 -13.75 2.54
CA ARG A 52 -3.11 -14.95 2.17
C ARG A 52 -4.55 -14.60 1.85
N LEU A 53 -4.99 -14.96 0.66
CA LEU A 53 -6.29 -14.56 0.10
C LEU A 53 -7.03 -15.79 -0.44
N PRO A 54 -8.37 -15.87 -0.34
CA PRO A 54 -9.15 -16.81 -1.14
C PRO A 54 -8.86 -16.69 -2.65
N LEU A 55 -8.84 -17.82 -3.38
CA LEU A 55 -8.50 -17.85 -4.81
C LEU A 55 -9.39 -16.93 -5.67
N LEU A 56 -10.64 -16.69 -5.26
CA LEU A 56 -11.58 -15.81 -5.95
C LEU A 56 -11.05 -14.37 -6.11
N HIS A 57 -10.13 -13.93 -5.24
CA HIS A 57 -9.52 -12.59 -5.31
C HIS A 57 -8.34 -12.50 -6.27
N LEU A 58 -7.95 -13.57 -6.97
CA LEU A 58 -6.75 -13.56 -7.81
C LEU A 58 -6.77 -12.45 -8.87
N MET A 59 -7.92 -12.22 -9.51
CA MET A 59 -8.05 -11.15 -10.51
C MET A 59 -8.13 -9.77 -9.85
N ALA A 60 -8.88 -9.65 -8.75
CA ALA A 60 -9.00 -8.41 -7.99
C ALA A 60 -7.64 -7.95 -7.41
N TRP A 61 -6.80 -8.90 -6.98
CA TRP A 61 -5.44 -8.65 -6.54
C TRP A 61 -4.58 -8.02 -7.64
N ARG A 62 -4.67 -8.52 -8.88
CA ARG A 62 -3.93 -7.94 -10.01
C ARG A 62 -4.32 -6.47 -10.22
N GLY A 63 -5.62 -6.20 -10.31
CA GLY A 63 -6.10 -4.82 -10.47
C GLY A 63 -5.74 -3.90 -9.30
N ALA A 64 -5.79 -4.41 -8.06
CA ALA A 64 -5.36 -3.65 -6.89
C ALA A 64 -3.87 -3.31 -6.93
N ARG A 65 -3.02 -4.29 -7.30
CA ARG A 65 -1.58 -4.07 -7.47
C ARG A 65 -1.29 -3.01 -8.52
N ASP A 66 -1.97 -3.05 -9.66
CA ASP A 66 -1.79 -2.06 -10.72
C ASP A 66 -2.18 -0.65 -10.24
N ALA A 67 -3.24 -0.53 -9.44
CA ALA A 67 -3.68 0.74 -8.87
C ALA A 67 -2.75 1.26 -7.75
N TRP A 68 -2.15 0.37 -6.95
CA TRP A 68 -1.22 0.76 -5.89
C TRP A 68 0.18 1.14 -6.41
N GLY A 69 0.56 0.64 -7.59
CA GLY A 69 1.94 0.73 -8.09
C GLY A 69 2.91 0.08 -7.09
N ASP A 70 4.06 0.72 -6.84
CA ASP A 70 5.03 0.27 -5.82
C ASP A 70 4.69 0.72 -4.40
N PHE A 71 3.41 0.95 -4.11
CA PHE A 71 2.94 1.58 -2.86
C PHE A 71 3.60 2.95 -2.60
N ARG A 72 4.04 3.65 -3.65
CA ARG A 72 4.70 4.97 -3.59
C ARG A 72 3.76 6.08 -3.11
N GLN A 73 2.44 5.87 -3.24
CA GLN A 73 1.39 6.85 -2.99
C GLN A 73 0.74 6.80 -1.60
N ALA A 74 1.22 5.97 -0.66
CA ALA A 74 0.85 6.15 0.74
C ALA A 74 1.58 7.38 1.31
N GLY A 75 1.39 8.54 0.68
CA GLY A 75 1.92 9.81 1.14
C GLY A 75 1.34 10.13 2.52
N ASP A 76 2.21 10.58 3.41
CA ASP A 76 1.79 11.24 4.65
C ASP A 76 0.75 12.31 4.30
N GLY A 77 -0.39 12.25 5.00
CA GLY A 77 -1.59 13.00 4.68
C GLY A 77 -1.36 14.51 4.56
N THR A 78 -1.00 14.97 3.37
CA THR A 78 -1.11 16.36 2.98
C THR A 78 -2.47 16.49 2.29
N PRO A 79 -3.45 17.17 2.90
CA PRO A 79 -4.72 17.42 2.22
C PRO A 79 -4.43 18.22 0.94
N PRO A 80 -5.24 18.06 -0.12
CA PRO A 80 -5.07 18.84 -1.33
C PRO A 80 -5.20 20.32 -0.97
N ASP A 81 -4.14 21.10 -1.18
CA ASP A 81 -4.23 22.55 -1.19
C ASP A 81 -5.35 22.91 -2.18
N HIS A 82 -6.45 23.41 -1.63
CA HIS A 82 -7.50 24.00 -2.43
C HIS A 82 -6.88 25.16 -3.21
N VAL A 83 -6.70 24.94 -4.51
CA VAL A 83 -6.46 26.00 -5.49
C VAL A 83 -7.68 26.91 -5.49
N GLY A 84 -7.60 27.98 -4.69
CA GLY A 84 -8.51 29.11 -4.73
C GLY A 84 -7.89 30.25 -5.54
N THR A 85 -8.16 30.26 -6.83
CA THR A 85 -7.81 31.39 -7.71
C THR A 85 -8.98 32.37 -7.78
N ALA A 86 -8.81 33.61 -7.32
CA ALA A 86 -9.51 34.82 -7.79
C ALA A 86 -8.84 36.05 -7.15
N ARG A 87 -7.90 36.70 -7.85
CA ARG A 87 -8.11 38.01 -8.51
C ARG A 87 -8.68 39.07 -7.57
N ASP A 88 -7.79 39.86 -6.96
CA ASP A 88 -8.14 41.19 -6.51
C ASP A 88 -7.41 42.21 -7.40
N ALA A 89 -8.22 42.99 -8.11
CA ALA A 89 -7.79 44.02 -9.02
C ALA A 89 -7.71 45.34 -8.24
N GLY A 90 -6.53 45.96 -8.19
CA GLY A 90 -6.40 47.37 -7.82
C GLY A 90 -7.09 48.25 -8.87
N PRO A 91 -7.61 49.42 -8.47
CA PRO A 91 -6.80 50.62 -8.73
C PRO A 91 -6.88 51.68 -7.62
N ASP A 92 -5.78 52.43 -7.46
CA ASP A 92 -5.76 53.83 -7.01
C ASP A 92 -5.06 54.68 -8.07
#